data_AF-A0A9X2Y1K0-F1
#
_entry.id   AF-A0A9X2Y1K0-F1
#
_cell.length_a   1.000
_cell.length_b   1.000
_cell.length_c   1.000
_cell.angle_alpha   90.00
_cell.angle_beta   90.00
_cell.angle_gamma   90.00
#
_symmetry.space_group_name_H-M   'P 1'
#
loop_
_entity.id
_entity.type
_entity.pdbx_description
1 polymer ?
#
loop_
_entity_poly.entity_id
_entity_poly.type
_entity_poly.pdbx_seq_one_letter_code
_entity_poly.pdbx_strand_id
1 'polypeptide(L)'
;MPFYRIVIWTRKRREPYTGIRQIDNYNIDAVQHIMRVKAEETYRFDFVDVEVQMISKVSTAVKKYLKELTRKREAKKWPALKPYMPGVSRKELYKNQEYIPLWQRVQNNSDNSIDKGI
;
A
#
# COMPACT_ATOMS: atom_id res chain seq x y z
N MET A 1 6.88 -16.41 -1.74
CA MET A 1 5.98 -15.53 -0.97
C MET A 1 4.54 -15.90 -1.31
N PRO A 2 3.82 -16.53 -0.37
CA PRO A 2 2.42 -16.95 -0.56
C PRO A 2 1.45 -15.75 -0.55
N PHE A 3 0.29 -15.96 -1.19
CA PHE A 3 -0.82 -15.01 -1.20
C PHE A 3 -1.96 -15.57 -0.38
N TYR A 4 -2.59 -14.73 0.41
CA TYR A 4 -3.70 -15.09 1.28
C TYR A 4 -4.93 -14.26 0.97
N ARG A 5 -6.08 -14.92 0.88
CA ARG A 5 -7.39 -14.29 1.02
C ARG A 5 -7.66 -14.16 2.50
N ILE A 6 -8.00 -12.97 2.94
CA ILE A 6 -8.40 -12.70 4.32
C ILE A 6 -9.83 -12.21 4.27
N VAL A 7 -10.69 -12.84 5.06
CA VAL A 7 -12.10 -12.48 5.25
C VAL A 7 -12.29 -12.19 6.73
N ILE A 8 -12.73 -10.99 7.07
CA ILE A 8 -12.98 -10.59 8.46
C ILE A 8 -14.47 -10.27 8.61
N TRP A 9 -15.11 -11.00 9.51
CA TRP A 9 -16.51 -10.82 9.87
C TRP A 9 -16.61 -9.87 11.05
N THR A 10 -17.46 -8.85 10.94
CA THR A 10 -17.73 -7.90 12.01
C THR A 10 -19.23 -7.74 12.23
N ARG A 11 -19.64 -7.40 13.45
CA ARG A 11 -21.06 -7.23 13.81
C ARG A 11 -21.69 -5.99 13.16
N LYS A 12 -20.90 -4.96 12.90
CA LYS A 12 -21.36 -3.67 12.34
C LYS A 12 -21.74 -3.72 10.87
N ARG A 13 -21.15 -4.65 10.10
CA ARG A 13 -21.36 -4.71 8.66
C ARG A 13 -22.14 -5.95 8.27
N ARG A 14 -22.99 -5.78 7.26
CA ARG A 14 -23.70 -6.88 6.61
C ARG A 14 -22.77 -7.73 5.72
N GLU A 15 -21.67 -7.15 5.25
CA GLU A 15 -20.70 -7.83 4.38
C GLU A 15 -19.32 -7.88 5.03
N PRO A 16 -18.58 -9.00 4.90
CA PRO A 16 -17.26 -9.14 5.49
C PRO A 16 -16.25 -8.25 4.78
N TYR A 17 -15.23 -7.81 5.52
CA TYR A 17 -14.06 -7.21 4.91
C TYR A 17 -13.27 -8.29 4.19
N THR A 18 -13.07 -8.15 2.88
CA THR A 18 -12.31 -9.11 2.10
C THR A 18 -11.10 -8.44 1.45
N GLY A 19 -9.98 -9.15 1.41
CA GLY A 19 -8.78 -8.65 0.79
C GLY A 19 -7.77 -9.74 0.48
N ILE A 20 -6.91 -9.47 -0.49
CA ILE A 20 -5.73 -10.29 -0.77
C ILE A 20 -4.50 -9.58 -0.18
N ARG A 21 -3.66 -10.37 0.47
CA ARG A 21 -2.39 -9.93 1.04
C ARG A 21 -1.28 -10.91 0.72
N GLN A 22 -0.09 -10.38 0.50
CA GLN A 22 1.15 -11.14 0.42
C GLN A 22 1.79 -11.13 1.80
N ILE A 23 2.10 -12.32 2.34
CA ILE A 23 2.64 -12.48 3.70
C ILE A 23 3.77 -13.50 3.62
N ASP A 24 4.93 -13.17 4.19
CA ASP A 24 6.11 -14.03 4.20
C ASP A 24 6.10 -15.04 5.33
N ASN A 25 5.05 -15.86 5.35
CA ASN A 25 4.97 -17.02 6.21
C ASN A 25 4.22 -18.10 5.43
N TYR A 26 4.73 -19.34 5.42
CA TYR A 26 4.09 -20.46 4.74
C TYR A 26 3.14 -21.23 5.66
N ASN A 27 3.30 -21.10 6.98
CA ASN A 27 2.44 -21.73 7.96
C ASN A 27 1.11 -20.95 8.05
N ILE A 28 0.03 -21.57 7.59
CA ILE A 28 -1.31 -20.95 7.55
C ILE A 28 -1.84 -20.67 8.96
N ASP A 29 -1.55 -21.52 9.95
CA ASP A 29 -2.00 -21.35 11.33
C ASP A 29 -1.36 -20.12 11.97
N ALA A 30 -0.06 -19.91 11.69
CA ALA A 30 0.65 -18.72 12.13
C ALA A 30 0.05 -17.45 11.50
N VAL A 31 -0.28 -17.49 10.21
CA VAL A 31 -0.92 -16.35 9.52
C VAL A 31 -2.32 -16.09 10.06
N GLN A 32 -3.10 -17.15 10.29
CA GLN A 32 -4.43 -17.09 10.91
C GLN A 32 -4.35 -16.41 12.28
N HIS A 33 -3.42 -16.82 13.14
CA HIS A 33 -3.22 -16.23 14.45
C HIS A 33 -2.82 -14.74 14.37
N ILE A 34 -1.84 -14.40 13.52
CA ILE A 34 -1.42 -13.01 13.31
C ILE A 34 -2.59 -12.13 12.85
N MET A 35 -3.42 -12.62 11.93
CA MET A 35 -4.56 -11.86 11.42
C MET A 35 -5.68 -11.74 12.44
N ARG A 36 -5.89 -12.77 13.26
CA ARG A 36 -6.85 -12.75 14.35
C ARG A 36 -6.48 -11.69 15.38
N VAL A 37 -5.25 -11.69 15.89
CA VAL A 37 -4.78 -10.70 16.87
C VAL A 37 -4.96 -9.28 16.33
N LYS A 38 -4.55 -9.03 15.08
CA LYS A 38 -4.74 -7.72 14.44
C LYS A 38 -6.21 -7.33 14.28
N ALA A 39 -7.08 -8.27 13.94
CA ALA A 39 -8.51 -8.02 13.79
C ALA A 39 -9.18 -7.73 15.15
N GLU A 40 -8.82 -8.48 16.19
CA GLU A 40 -9.28 -8.25 17.56
C GLU A 40 -8.85 -6.86 18.06
N GLU A 41 -7.61 -6.44 17.81
CA GLU A 41 -7.13 -5.10 18.17
C GLU A 41 -7.86 -3.98 17.41
N THR A 42 -8.10 -4.18 16.11
CA THR A 42 -8.67 -3.16 15.22
C THR A 42 -10.18 -2.99 15.44
N TYR A 43 -10.92 -4.09 15.56
CA TYR A 43 -12.39 -4.09 15.63
C TYR A 43 -12.93 -4.28 17.05
N ARG A 44 -12.09 -4.72 18.00
CA ARG A 44 -12.43 -4.89 19.42
C ARG A 44 -13.74 -5.65 19.61
N PHE A 45 -14.75 -5.00 20.17
CA PHE A 45 -16.06 -5.58 20.47
C PHE A 45 -16.89 -5.95 19.24
N ASP A 46 -16.55 -5.39 18.07
CA ASP A 46 -17.26 -5.66 16.81
C ASP A 46 -16.70 -6.88 16.08
N PHE A 47 -15.57 -7.45 16.52
CA PHE A 47 -14.96 -8.62 15.89
C PHE A 47 -15.83 -9.88 16.09
N VAL A 48 -15.98 -10.66 15.03
CA VAL A 48 -16.67 -11.96 15.06
C VAL A 48 -15.69 -13.07 14.78
N ASP A 49 -15.10 -13.07 13.58
CA ASP A 49 -14.16 -14.10 13.16
C ASP A 49 -13.28 -13.61 12.01
N VAL A 50 -12.19 -14.34 11.77
CA VAL A 50 -11.31 -14.16 10.62
C VAL A 50 -11.08 -15.50 9.92
N GLU A 51 -11.16 -15.51 8.61
CA GLU A 51 -10.79 -16.67 7.79
C GLU A 51 -9.61 -16.30 6.90
N VAL A 52 -8.59 -17.15 6.93
CA VAL A 52 -7.43 -17.05 6.05
C VAL A 52 -7.40 -18.25 5.12
N GLN A 53 -7.26 -17.99 3.82
CA GLN A 53 -7.13 -19.03 2.80
C GLN A 53 -5.90 -18.75 1.94
N MET A 54 -5.01 -19.73 1.81
CA MET A 54 -3.88 -19.62 0.89
C MET A 54 -4.38 -19.74 -0.56
N ILE A 55 -3.95 -18.83 -1.43
CA ILE A 55 -4.32 -18.80 -2.84
C ILE A 55 -3.09 -19.01 -3.71
N SER A 56 -3.25 -19.81 -4.77
CA SER A 56 -2.24 -19.94 -5.81
C SER A 56 -2.02 -18.62 -6.56
N LYS A 57 -0.75 -18.35 -6.91
CA LYS A 57 -0.33 -17.19 -7.71
C LYS A 57 -1.02 -17.13 -9.08
N VAL A 58 -1.44 -18.27 -9.62
CA VAL A 58 -2.10 -18.35 -10.93
C VAL A 58 -3.57 -17.93 -10.90
N SER A 59 -4.17 -17.81 -9.71
CA SER A 59 -5.56 -17.41 -9.54
C SER A 59 -5.83 -16.03 -10.15
N THR A 60 -6.99 -15.87 -10.77
CA THR A 60 -7.43 -14.61 -11.37
C THR A 60 -7.46 -13.46 -10.36
N ALA A 61 -7.82 -13.75 -9.11
CA ALA A 61 -7.87 -12.77 -8.04
C ALA A 61 -6.46 -12.25 -7.67
N VAL A 62 -5.46 -13.15 -7.61
CA VAL A 62 -4.07 -12.76 -7.34
C VAL A 62 -3.48 -11.98 -8.51
N LYS A 63 -3.76 -12.39 -9.76
CA LYS A 63 -3.34 -11.63 -10.95
C LYS A 63 -3.88 -10.20 -10.94
N LYS A 64 -5.17 -10.02 -10.62
CA LYS A 64 -5.78 -8.69 -10.47
C LYS A 64 -5.11 -7.88 -9.37
N TYR A 65 -4.85 -8.49 -8.21
CA TYR A 65 -4.16 -7.86 -7.09
C TYR A 65 -2.75 -7.38 -7.48
N LEU A 66 -1.97 -8.21 -8.17
CA LEU A 66 -0.63 -7.86 -8.63
C LEU A 66 -0.64 -6.72 -9.66
N LYS A 67 -1.58 -6.76 -10.62
CA LYS A 67 -1.76 -5.67 -11.60
C LYS A 67 -2.12 -4.34 -10.92
N GLU A 68 -2.94 -4.40 -9.87
CA GLU A 68 -3.28 -3.22 -9.10
C GLU A 68 -2.08 -2.67 -8.32
N LEU A 69 -1.24 -3.54 -7.76
CA LEU A 69 0.00 -3.14 -7.10
C LEU A 69 0.98 -2.47 -8.05
N THR A 70 1.18 -3.01 -9.26
CA THR A 70 2.07 -2.41 -10.27
C THR A 70 1.55 -1.05 -10.69
N ARG A 71 0.25 -0.94 -10.98
CA ARG A 71 -0.42 0.33 -11.30
C ARG A 71 -0.20 1.39 -10.22
N LYS A 72 -0.37 1.03 -8.94
CA LYS A 72 -0.13 1.94 -7.81
C LYS A 72 1.34 2.37 -7.69
N ARG A 73 2.29 1.49 -8.01
CA ARG A 73 3.72 1.83 -8.01
C ARG A 73 4.07 2.79 -9.14
N GLU A 74 3.55 2.55 -10.34
CA GLU A 74 3.73 3.43 -11.50
C GLU A 74 3.12 4.82 -11.27
N ALA A 75 1.91 4.87 -10.72
CA ALA A 75 1.25 6.13 -10.35
C ALA A 75 2.01 6.92 -9.28
N LYS A 76 2.71 6.24 -8.37
CA LYS A 76 3.59 6.89 -7.38
C LYS A 76 4.91 7.37 -7.98
N LYS A 77 5.45 6.63 -8.96
CA LYS A 77 6.71 6.98 -9.65
C LYS A 77 6.58 8.32 -10.37
N TRP A 78 5.41 8.59 -10.94
CA TRP A 78 5.10 9.84 -11.60
C TRP A 78 3.85 10.44 -10.95
N PRO A 79 3.99 11.19 -9.84
CA PRO A 79 2.85 11.93 -9.33
C PRO A 79 2.40 12.83 -10.48
N ALA A 80 1.16 12.64 -10.94
CA ALA A 80 0.60 13.48 -11.99
C ALA A 80 0.81 14.94 -11.55
N LEU A 81 1.67 15.66 -12.29
CA LEU A 81 1.84 17.09 -12.07
C LEU A 81 0.43 17.66 -12.14
N LYS A 82 -0.03 18.27 -11.04
CA LYS A 82 -1.34 18.93 -11.02
C LYS A 82 -1.37 19.86 -12.25
N PRO A 83 -2.43 19.81 -13.08
CA PRO A 83 -2.49 20.65 -14.26
C PRO A 83 -2.25 22.10 -13.85
N TYR A 84 -1.39 22.80 -14.58
CA TYR A 84 -1.18 24.22 -14.38
C TYR A 84 -2.55 24.92 -14.44
N MET A 85 -2.95 25.55 -13.33
CA MET A 85 -4.17 26.33 -13.26
C MET A 85 -3.82 27.78 -13.59
N PRO A 86 -4.13 28.29 -14.80
CA PRO A 86 -3.88 29.69 -15.13
C PRO A 86 -4.71 30.58 -14.21
N GLY A 87 -4.08 31.58 -13.60
CA GLY A 87 -4.74 32.56 -12.72
C GLY A 87 -4.54 32.34 -11.21
N VAL A 88 -3.86 31.27 -10.77
CA VAL A 88 -3.51 31.07 -9.36
C VAL A 88 -2.06 31.50 -9.10
N SER A 89 -1.86 32.38 -8.12
CA SER A 89 -0.52 32.83 -7.72
C SER A 89 0.33 31.66 -7.21
N ARG A 90 1.64 31.63 -7.54
CA ARG A 90 2.58 30.63 -6.98
C ARG A 90 2.46 30.54 -5.46
N LYS A 91 2.27 31.65 -4.74
CA LYS A 91 2.16 31.66 -3.28
C LYS A 91 0.87 30.98 -2.76
N GLU A 92 -0.20 30.99 -3.53
CA GLU A 92 -1.47 30.34 -3.19
C GLU A 92 -1.43 28.83 -3.46
N LEU A 93 -0.70 28.41 -4.49
CA LEU A 93 -0.42 27.00 -4.78
C LEU A 93 0.32 26.30 -3.63
N TYR A 94 1.21 27.02 -2.92
CA TYR A 94 1.97 26.49 -1.78
C TYR A 94 1.23 26.54 -0.44
N LYS A 95 0.15 27.32 -0.30
CA LYS A 95 -0.65 27.37 0.95
C LYS A 95 -1.45 26.08 1.20
N ASN A 96 -1.78 25.34 0.13
CA ASN A 96 -2.62 24.15 0.19
C ASN A 96 -1.89 22.85 -0.23
N GLN A 97 -0.55 22.83 -0.20
CA GLN A 97 0.26 21.66 -0.53
C GLN A 97 1.03 21.17 0.70
N GLU A 98 0.81 19.91 1.10
CA GLU A 98 1.83 19.16 1.82
C GLU A 98 3.12 19.17 0.97
N TYR A 99 4.10 19.85 1.53
CA TYR A 99 5.43 20.13 0.99
C TYR A 99 6.17 18.86 0.54
N ILE A 100 6.63 18.82 -0.72
CA ILE A 100 7.67 17.88 -1.15
C ILE A 100 9.03 18.52 -0.81
N PRO A 101 9.86 17.90 0.05
CA PRO A 101 11.04 18.58 0.54
C PRO A 101 12.20 18.61 -0.46
N LEU A 102 13.07 19.61 -0.29
CA LEU A 102 14.28 19.82 -1.08
C LEU A 102 15.25 18.62 -1.10
N TRP A 103 15.18 17.68 -0.16
CA TRP A 103 16.04 16.48 -0.18
C TRP A 103 15.77 15.56 -1.38
N GLN A 104 14.60 15.63 -2.00
CA GLN A 104 14.31 14.91 -3.25
C GLN A 104 14.99 15.55 -4.48
N ARG A 105 15.56 16.76 -4.37
CA ARG A 105 16.45 17.37 -5.38
C ARG A 105 17.92 16.94 -5.24
N VAL A 106 18.33 16.44 -4.07
CA VAL A 106 19.76 16.16 -3.80
C VAL A 106 20.17 14.79 -4.37
N GLN A 107 19.28 13.81 -4.41
CA GLN A 107 19.60 12.48 -4.97
C GLN A 107 19.79 12.45 -6.50
N ASN A 108 19.39 13.50 -7.23
CA ASN A 108 19.64 13.60 -8.68
C ASN A 108 20.96 14.34 -9.01
N ASN A 109 21.66 14.88 -8.01
CA ASN A 109 22.95 15.55 -8.20
C ASN A 109 24.15 14.72 -7.70
N SER A 110 23.92 13.61 -7.00
CA SER A 110 24.98 12.70 -6.52
C SER A 110 25.54 11.76 -7.60
N ASP A 111 24.92 11.68 -8.78
CA ASP A 111 25.40 10.84 -9.89
C ASP A 111 26.35 11.58 -10.84
N ASN A 112 26.71 12.85 -10.57
CA ASN A 112 27.50 13.69 -11.49
C ASN A 112 28.63 14.51 -10.82
N SER A 113 29.31 13.98 -9.80
CA SER A 113 30.55 14.60 -9.33
C SER A 113 31.63 13.59 -8.88
N ILE A 114 32.49 13.25 -9.84
CA ILE A 114 33.95 13.35 -9.73
C ILE A 114 34.61 12.39 -8.71
N ASP A 115 35.11 11.29 -9.25
CA ASP A 115 36.47 10.80 -9.00
C ASP A 115 37.46 11.96 -8.83
N LYS A 116 37.81 12.30 -7.59
CA LYS A 116 39.06 13.01 -7.24
C LYS A 116 39.50 12.63 -5.82
N GLY A 117 40.63 11.94 -5.73
CA GLY A 117 41.55 12.04 -4.59
C GLY A 117 41.80 10.76 -3.80
N ILE A 118 42.68 9.91 -4.30
CA ILE A 118 43.68 9.21 -3.47
C ILE A 118 44.88 10.16 -3.35
#